data_AF-A0A952DLB1-F1
#
_entry.id   AF-A0A952DLB1-F1
#
_cell.length_a   1.000
_cell.length_b   1.000
_cell.length_c   1.000
_cell.angle_alpha   90.00
_cell.angle_beta   90.00
_cell.angle_gamma   90.00
#
_symmetry.space_group_name_H-M   'P 1'
#
loop_
_entity.id
_entity.type
_entity.pdbx_description
1 polymer ?
#
loop_
_entity_poly.entity_id
_entity_poly.type
_entity_poly.pdbx_seq_one_letter_code
_entity_poly.pdbx_strand_id
1 'polypeptide(L)'
;MKKHFLLIASFVFCAVVSAILSPSVFAQAVSPSPSTSPLPGCVRTGCSGELCVPAGSELSTTCIFKPEFACLQQAACERNSAGNCAFTITPQVQACLDQANPSPSPSPSPSASPSPSPAASPSPSPSPSPSTSPADLNGDGRVNLLDYAILVNELFQTGPDLQADINGDGKVNLLDYHILLVSLST
;
A
#
# COMPACT_ATOMS: atom_id res chain seq x y z
N MET A 1 -3.69 -2.08 98.23
CA MET A 1 -5.06 -2.04 98.76
C MET A 1 -6.00 -1.90 97.56
N LYS A 2 -6.36 -2.95 96.79
CA LYS A 2 -7.57 -3.80 96.93
C LYS A 2 -8.77 -2.98 97.43
N LYS A 3 -9.80 -2.63 96.63
CA LYS A 3 -10.77 -3.57 96.01
C LYS A 3 -11.90 -2.87 95.18
N HIS A 4 -12.46 -3.63 94.21
CA HIS A 4 -13.87 -3.66 93.69
C HIS A 4 -14.36 -2.56 92.71
N PHE A 5 -15.14 -2.76 91.62
CA PHE A 5 -15.85 -3.91 90.98
C PHE A 5 -16.51 -3.38 89.66
N LEU A 6 -16.12 -3.80 88.44
CA LEU A 6 -16.77 -4.75 87.50
C LEU A 6 -18.18 -4.41 86.88
N LEU A 7 -18.20 -4.23 85.53
CA LEU A 7 -19.24 -4.51 84.49
C LEU A 7 -20.62 -3.78 84.56
N ILE A 8 -21.30 -3.39 83.45
CA ILE A 8 -22.03 -4.22 82.45
C ILE A 8 -22.23 -3.44 81.11
N ALA A 9 -22.47 -4.18 80.03
CA ALA A 9 -22.38 -3.86 78.60
C ALA A 9 -23.65 -3.31 77.89
N SER A 10 -23.40 -2.64 76.74
CA SER A 10 -24.05 -2.64 75.40
C SER A 10 -25.51 -3.12 75.19
N PHE A 11 -26.31 -2.36 74.40
CA PHE A 11 -27.02 -2.76 73.14
C PHE A 11 -28.32 -1.94 72.83
N VAL A 12 -28.29 -1.20 71.69
CA VAL A 12 -29.30 -1.13 70.58
C VAL A 12 -30.78 -0.75 70.85
N PHE A 13 -31.31 0.23 70.08
CA PHE A 13 -32.65 0.23 69.41
C PHE A 13 -32.76 1.48 68.48
N CYS A 14 -32.75 1.44 67.14
CA CYS A 14 -33.71 0.96 66.11
C CYS A 14 -34.65 2.06 65.53
N ALA A 15 -34.28 2.55 64.33
CA ALA A 15 -35.06 2.83 63.11
C ALA A 15 -36.39 3.65 63.04
N VAL A 16 -36.47 4.40 61.92
CA VAL A 16 -37.59 4.85 61.04
C VAL A 16 -38.59 5.93 61.50
N VAL A 17 -38.71 7.04 60.72
CA VAL A 17 -39.82 7.42 59.79
C VAL A 17 -39.59 8.84 59.19
N SER A 18 -39.55 8.92 57.84
CA SER A 18 -40.04 9.96 56.88
C SER A 18 -40.07 11.48 57.26
N ALA A 19 -39.86 12.51 56.43
CA ALA A 19 -39.90 12.71 54.98
C ALA A 19 -39.58 14.22 54.69
N ILE A 20 -38.87 14.50 53.57
CA ILE A 20 -39.11 15.56 52.54
C ILE A 20 -39.30 17.04 53.05
N LEU A 21 -38.56 18.09 52.65
CA LEU A 21 -38.39 18.74 51.35
C LEU A 21 -37.16 19.68 51.40
N SER A 22 -36.29 19.66 50.38
CA SER A 22 -35.33 20.74 50.10
C SER A 22 -35.39 21.08 48.61
N PRO A 23 -35.39 22.37 48.22
CA PRO A 23 -35.60 22.78 46.84
C PRO A 23 -34.37 22.53 45.98
N SER A 24 -34.64 22.03 44.78
CA SER A 24 -33.71 21.73 43.70
C SER A 24 -32.75 22.87 43.42
N VAL A 25 -31.50 22.73 43.87
CA VAL A 25 -30.36 23.40 43.26
C VAL A 25 -30.07 22.64 41.98
N PHE A 26 -30.33 23.28 40.84
CA PHE A 26 -29.88 22.82 39.52
C PHE A 26 -28.35 22.77 39.51
N ALA A 27 -27.79 21.63 39.92
CA ALA A 27 -26.48 21.23 39.46
C ALA A 27 -26.64 20.94 37.98
N GLN A 28 -26.22 21.88 37.13
CA GLN A 28 -25.93 21.56 35.74
C GLN A 28 -24.88 20.46 35.77
N ALA A 29 -25.30 19.24 35.42
CA ALA A 29 -24.38 18.22 34.99
C ALA A 29 -23.64 18.80 33.78
N VAL A 30 -22.40 19.25 33.99
CA VAL A 30 -21.44 19.24 32.90
C VAL A 30 -21.26 17.77 32.57
N SER A 31 -22.00 17.31 31.56
CA SER A 31 -21.79 16.00 30.97
C SER A 31 -20.32 15.95 30.54
N PRO A 32 -19.49 15.02 31.03
CA PRO A 32 -18.24 14.74 30.34
C PRO A 32 -18.61 14.25 28.94
N SER A 33 -18.13 14.94 27.91
CA SER A 33 -18.30 14.53 26.52
C SER A 33 -18.00 13.03 26.34
N PRO A 34 -18.80 12.27 25.56
CA PRO A 34 -18.44 10.89 25.23
C PRO A 34 -17.39 10.93 24.12
N SER A 35 -16.11 11.01 24.48
CA SER A 35 -15.01 10.83 23.51
C SER A 35 -13.81 10.20 24.19
N THR A 36 -14.01 9.05 24.84
CA THR A 36 -12.91 8.15 25.20
C THR A 36 -13.41 6.72 25.28
N SER A 37 -14.06 6.23 24.22
CA SER A 37 -14.01 4.78 24.01
C SER A 37 -12.53 4.43 23.79
N PRO A 38 -11.95 3.47 24.52
CA PRO A 38 -10.59 3.03 24.24
C PRO A 38 -10.53 2.61 22.77
N LEU A 39 -9.61 3.23 22.02
CA LEU A 39 -9.46 2.96 20.59
C LEU A 39 -9.29 1.44 20.41
N PRO A 40 -10.06 0.78 19.53
CA PRO A 40 -10.03 -0.68 19.40
C PRO A 40 -8.60 -1.16 19.16
N GLY A 41 -8.23 -2.30 19.77
CA GLY A 41 -6.90 -2.89 19.61
C GLY A 41 -6.59 -3.25 18.16
N CYS A 42 -5.32 -3.49 17.83
CA CYS A 42 -4.95 -3.98 16.50
C CYS A 42 -5.08 -5.50 16.45
N VAL A 43 -5.65 -6.00 15.36
CA VAL A 43 -5.83 -7.44 15.13
C VAL A 43 -5.28 -7.82 13.77
N ARG A 44 -4.70 -9.02 13.72
CA ARG A 44 -4.32 -9.66 12.46
C ARG A 44 -5.60 -10.22 11.80
N THR A 45 -5.82 -9.87 10.54
CA THR A 45 -6.94 -10.36 9.72
C THR A 45 -6.46 -10.59 8.27
N GLY A 46 -7.39 -10.81 7.36
CA GLY A 46 -7.09 -11.29 6.00
C GLY A 46 -6.93 -12.80 5.98
N CYS A 47 -7.21 -13.42 4.84
CA CYS A 47 -7.26 -14.87 4.76
C CYS A 47 -5.88 -15.53 4.98
N SER A 48 -4.80 -14.82 4.66
CA SER A 48 -3.41 -15.25 4.86
C SER A 48 -2.74 -14.56 6.08
N GLY A 49 -3.51 -13.81 6.87
CA GLY A 49 -2.98 -13.02 7.99
C GLY A 49 -2.16 -11.81 7.57
N GLU A 50 -2.40 -11.32 6.36
CA GLU A 50 -1.67 -10.24 5.68
C GLU A 50 -2.12 -8.83 6.07
N LEU A 51 -3.17 -8.70 6.89
CA LEU A 51 -3.69 -7.41 7.34
C LEU A 51 -3.48 -7.22 8.85
N CYS A 52 -3.05 -6.03 9.24
CA CYS A 52 -3.05 -5.56 10.62
C CYS A 52 -3.94 -4.32 10.72
N VAL A 53 -5.12 -4.47 11.31
CA VAL A 53 -6.18 -3.44 11.28
C VAL A 53 -6.85 -3.28 12.64
N PRO A 54 -7.58 -2.19 12.90
CA PRO A 54 -8.35 -2.06 14.14
C PRO A 54 -9.38 -3.19 14.29
N ALA A 55 -9.56 -3.68 15.52
CA ALA A 55 -10.57 -4.69 15.83
C ALA A 55 -11.97 -4.24 15.39
N GLY A 56 -12.73 -5.15 14.79
CA GLY A 56 -14.04 -4.86 14.21
C GLY A 56 -13.99 -4.31 12.78
N SER A 57 -12.82 -4.25 12.14
CA SER A 57 -12.72 -3.96 10.72
C SER A 57 -13.16 -5.20 9.91
N GLU A 58 -14.27 -5.09 9.20
CA GLU A 58 -14.80 -6.12 8.29
C GLU A 58 -14.06 -6.08 6.95
N LEU A 59 -12.79 -6.49 6.95
CA LEU A 59 -11.97 -6.57 5.74
C LEU A 59 -11.63 -8.04 5.47
N SER A 60 -12.19 -8.60 4.40
CA SER A 60 -11.89 -9.95 3.92
C SER A 60 -11.14 -9.85 2.60
N THR A 61 -9.92 -10.38 2.57
CA THR A 61 -9.08 -10.48 1.39
C THR A 61 -9.33 -11.80 0.67
N THR A 62 -8.98 -11.87 -0.61
CA THR A 62 -8.95 -13.15 -1.33
C THR A 62 -7.89 -14.05 -0.72
N CYS A 63 -8.17 -15.36 -0.60
CA CYS A 63 -7.27 -16.38 -0.04
C CYS A 63 -6.09 -16.75 -0.93
N ILE A 64 -5.34 -15.75 -1.40
CA ILE A 64 -4.10 -15.93 -2.13
C ILE A 64 -2.97 -16.01 -1.11
N PHE A 65 -2.18 -17.06 -1.18
CA PHE A 65 -0.99 -17.21 -0.37
C PHE A 65 0.24 -16.77 -1.18
N LYS A 66 0.94 -15.75 -0.69
CA LYS A 66 2.23 -15.32 -1.22
C LYS A 66 3.32 -15.52 -0.17
N PRO A 67 4.57 -15.83 -0.57
CA PRO A 67 5.64 -16.14 0.37
C PRO A 67 5.92 -14.99 1.35
N GLU A 68 5.72 -13.74 0.95
CA GLU A 68 5.87 -12.58 1.84
C GLU A 68 4.93 -12.60 3.06
N PHE A 69 3.75 -13.23 2.96
CA PHE A 69 2.79 -13.27 4.07
C PHE A 69 3.29 -14.16 5.21
N ALA A 70 4.08 -15.20 4.92
CA ALA A 70 4.72 -16.03 5.95
C ALA A 70 5.71 -15.22 6.80
N CYS A 71 6.37 -14.22 6.21
CA CYS A 71 7.26 -13.31 6.93
C CYS A 71 6.47 -12.39 7.86
N LEU A 72 5.33 -11.87 7.40
CA LEU A 72 4.46 -11.02 8.21
C LEU A 72 3.88 -11.75 9.41
N GLN A 73 3.74 -13.09 9.38
CA GLN A 73 3.29 -13.87 10.54
C GLN A 73 4.23 -13.74 11.75
N GLN A 74 5.50 -13.41 11.53
CA GLN A 74 6.49 -13.18 12.58
C GLN A 74 6.49 -11.73 13.08
N ALA A 75 5.83 -10.81 12.37
CA ALA A 75 5.72 -9.41 12.76
C ALA A 75 4.68 -9.21 13.86
N ALA A 76 4.93 -8.30 14.80
CA ALA A 76 3.90 -7.84 15.73
C ALA A 76 2.86 -7.00 14.97
N CYS A 77 1.57 -7.16 15.29
CA CYS A 77 0.50 -6.31 14.78
C CYS A 77 0.07 -5.34 15.88
N GLU A 78 0.51 -4.08 15.78
CA GLU A 78 0.36 -3.10 16.84
C GLU A 78 0.12 -1.69 16.29
N ARG A 79 -0.16 -0.75 17.19
CA ARG A 79 -0.28 0.66 16.81
C ARG A 79 1.11 1.26 16.62
N ASN A 80 1.32 1.89 15.48
CA ASN A 80 2.49 2.72 15.26
C ASN A 80 2.35 4.09 15.96
N SER A 81 3.41 4.89 15.94
CA SER A 81 3.45 6.24 16.52
C SER A 81 2.44 7.23 15.91
N ALA A 82 1.93 6.95 14.71
CA ALA A 82 0.87 7.71 14.06
C ALA A 82 -0.55 7.26 14.48
N GLY A 83 -0.68 6.26 15.36
CA GLY A 83 -1.96 5.73 15.85
C GLY A 83 -2.64 4.72 14.93
N ASN A 84 -1.99 4.33 13.83
CA ASN A 84 -2.49 3.35 12.87
C ASN A 84 -2.06 1.93 13.24
N CYS A 85 -2.93 0.95 13.00
CA CYS A 85 -2.52 -0.45 13.09
C CYS A 85 -1.61 -0.79 11.92
N ALA A 86 -0.43 -1.35 12.23
CA ALA A 86 0.56 -1.74 11.24
C ALA A 86 1.38 -2.92 11.76
N PHE A 87 1.98 -3.67 10.83
CA PHE A 87 2.99 -4.66 11.21
C PHE A 87 4.29 -3.97 11.58
N THR A 88 4.87 -4.37 12.70
CA THR A 88 6.20 -3.93 13.10
C THR A 88 7.24 -4.73 12.32
N ILE A 89 7.84 -4.05 11.34
CA ILE A 89 8.85 -4.63 10.48
C ILE A 89 10.19 -4.59 11.19
N THR A 90 10.54 -5.68 11.87
CA THR A 90 11.87 -5.88 12.44
C THR A 90 12.88 -6.20 11.34
N PRO A 91 14.20 -6.07 11.59
CA PRO A 91 15.22 -6.48 10.63
C PRO A 91 15.09 -7.95 10.18
N GLN A 92 14.64 -8.84 11.06
CA GLN A 92 14.40 -10.24 10.74
C GLN A 92 13.21 -10.42 9.78
N VAL A 93 12.12 -9.69 10.04
CA VAL A 93 10.95 -9.69 9.15
C VAL A 93 11.31 -9.09 7.80
N GLN A 94 12.05 -7.98 7.78
CA GLN A 94 12.52 -7.34 6.54
C GLN A 94 13.39 -8.28 5.72
N ALA A 95 14.38 -8.93 6.34
CA ALA A 95 15.23 -9.90 5.65
C ALA A 95 14.39 -11.05 5.06
N CYS A 96 13.38 -11.55 5.78
CA CYS A 96 12.47 -12.56 5.26
C CYS A 96 11.70 -12.05 4.03
N LEU A 97 11.16 -10.82 4.08
CA LEU A 97 10.45 -10.21 2.95
C LEU A 97 11.35 -10.06 1.72
N ASP A 98 12.61 -9.64 1.92
CA ASP A 98 13.59 -9.48 0.85
C ASP A 98 13.97 -10.83 0.20
N GLN A 99 13.97 -11.93 0.96
CA GLN A 99 14.18 -13.29 0.43
C GLN A 99 12.93 -13.87 -0.23
N ALA A 100 11.75 -13.56 0.29
CA ALA A 100 10.47 -14.03 -0.25
C ALA A 100 10.16 -13.44 -1.62
N ASN A 101 10.76 -12.29 -1.95
CA ASN A 101 10.65 -11.65 -3.26
C ASN A 101 12.04 -11.45 -3.88
N PRO A 102 12.65 -12.50 -4.48
CA PRO A 102 13.92 -12.35 -5.16
C PRO A 102 13.73 -11.38 -6.33
N SER A 103 14.16 -10.14 -6.14
CA SER A 103 14.24 -9.15 -7.21
C SER A 103 15.10 -9.73 -8.34
N PRO A 104 14.72 -9.60 -9.62
CA PRO A 104 15.64 -9.90 -10.70
C PRO A 104 16.89 -9.02 -10.51
N SER A 105 18.05 -9.69 -10.38
CA SER A 105 19.37 -9.10 -10.23
C SER A 105 19.55 -7.84 -11.09
N PRO A 106 20.22 -6.77 -10.62
CA PRO A 106 20.50 -5.62 -11.46
C PRO A 106 21.21 -6.09 -12.73
N SER A 107 20.56 -5.91 -13.87
CA SER A 107 21.14 -6.17 -15.18
C SER A 107 22.37 -5.26 -15.31
N PRO A 108 23.57 -5.80 -15.63
CA PRO A 108 24.76 -4.96 -15.78
C PRO A 108 24.51 -3.94 -16.90
N SER A 109 24.66 -2.67 -16.55
CA SER A 109 24.59 -1.54 -17.47
C SER A 109 25.65 -1.70 -18.58
N PRO A 110 25.28 -1.69 -19.88
CA PRO A 110 26.28 -1.79 -20.94
C PRO A 110 27.13 -0.51 -20.99
N SER A 111 28.44 -0.74 -20.95
CA SER A 111 29.50 0.26 -21.06
C SER A 111 29.41 1.00 -22.40
N ALA A 112 29.31 2.33 -22.36
CA ALA A 112 29.40 3.17 -23.55
C ALA A 112 30.78 3.02 -24.19
N SER A 113 30.82 2.56 -25.44
CA SER A 113 32.02 2.57 -26.27
C SER A 113 31.90 3.72 -27.28
N PRO A 114 32.81 4.71 -27.30
CA PRO A 114 32.82 5.74 -28.33
C PRO A 114 33.75 5.33 -29.49
N SER A 115 33.35 5.60 -30.73
CA SER A 115 34.21 6.31 -31.71
C SER A 115 33.48 6.55 -33.06
N PRO A 116 33.65 7.72 -33.72
CA PRO A 116 32.87 8.14 -34.89
C PRO A 116 33.51 7.82 -36.27
N SER A 117 32.61 7.60 -37.26
CA SER A 117 32.50 8.14 -38.66
C SER A 117 33.73 8.32 -39.60
N PRO A 118 33.58 8.42 -40.95
CA PRO A 118 32.67 7.76 -41.92
C PRO A 118 33.39 7.23 -43.19
N ALA A 119 32.70 6.44 -44.03
CA ALA A 119 33.00 6.38 -45.47
C ALA A 119 31.71 6.15 -46.27
N ALA A 120 31.40 7.09 -47.16
CA ALA A 120 30.27 7.03 -48.08
C ALA A 120 30.51 5.99 -49.19
N SER A 121 29.53 5.13 -49.47
CA SER A 121 29.41 4.40 -50.73
C SER A 121 28.04 3.71 -50.89
N PRO A 122 27.63 3.35 -52.11
CA PRO A 122 26.57 4.01 -52.86
C PRO A 122 25.16 3.48 -52.54
N SER A 123 24.18 4.32 -52.91
CA SER A 123 22.75 4.07 -52.83
C SER A 123 22.35 2.73 -53.48
N PRO A 124 21.79 1.77 -52.73
CA PRO A 124 21.01 0.71 -53.34
C PRO A 124 19.69 1.28 -53.86
N SER A 125 19.30 0.81 -55.04
CA SER A 125 17.97 0.99 -55.64
C SER A 125 16.88 0.59 -54.65
N PRO A 126 15.72 1.27 -54.60
CA PRO A 126 14.64 0.90 -53.70
C PRO A 126 14.12 -0.49 -54.08
N SER A 127 14.56 -1.48 -53.31
CA SER A 127 13.84 -2.73 -53.12
C SER A 127 12.47 -2.37 -52.55
N PRO A 128 11.37 -3.07 -52.92
CA PRO A 128 10.06 -2.78 -52.35
C PRO A 128 10.18 -2.83 -50.83
N SER A 129 10.02 -1.68 -50.17
CA SER A 129 9.97 -1.62 -48.72
C SER A 129 8.89 -2.61 -48.27
N PRO A 130 9.18 -3.56 -47.37
CA PRO A 130 8.11 -4.13 -46.60
C PRO A 130 7.41 -2.95 -45.94
N SER A 131 6.10 -2.81 -46.13
CA SER A 131 5.28 -1.84 -45.40
C SER A 131 5.40 -2.18 -43.92
N THR A 132 6.40 -1.60 -43.26
CA THR A 132 6.68 -1.81 -41.85
C THR A 132 5.58 -1.09 -41.11
N SER A 133 4.92 -1.78 -40.18
CA SER A 133 3.86 -1.16 -39.40
C SER A 133 4.44 0.06 -38.68
N PRO A 134 3.75 1.21 -38.64
CA PRO A 134 4.22 2.36 -37.87
C PRO A 134 4.30 2.07 -36.35
N ALA A 135 3.72 0.96 -35.89
CA ALA A 135 3.84 0.48 -34.52
C ALA A 135 5.03 -0.47 -34.28
N ASP A 136 5.81 -0.81 -35.31
CA ASP A 136 7.09 -1.54 -35.19
C ASP A 136 8.17 -0.52 -34.82
N LEU A 137 8.28 -0.25 -33.51
CA LEU A 137 9.13 0.81 -32.99
C LEU A 137 10.60 0.40 -32.99
N ASN A 138 10.92 -0.89 -32.89
CA ASN A 138 12.31 -1.37 -32.93
C ASN A 138 12.81 -1.74 -34.35
N GLY A 139 11.92 -1.79 -35.34
CA GLY A 139 12.22 -2.06 -36.74
C GLY A 139 12.55 -3.52 -37.04
N ASP A 140 12.09 -4.47 -36.23
CA ASP A 140 12.36 -5.90 -36.39
C ASP A 140 11.36 -6.65 -37.29
N GLY A 141 10.34 -5.94 -37.77
CA GLY A 141 9.29 -6.43 -38.64
C GLY A 141 8.10 -7.05 -37.90
N ARG A 142 8.03 -6.95 -36.56
CA ARG A 142 6.96 -7.54 -35.75
C ARG A 142 6.51 -6.61 -34.64
N VAL A 143 5.24 -6.26 -34.62
CA VAL A 143 4.66 -5.51 -33.50
C VAL A 143 4.39 -6.45 -32.32
N ASN A 144 5.13 -6.32 -31.23
CA ASN A 144 5.07 -7.18 -30.05
C ASN A 144 5.37 -6.44 -28.73
N LEU A 145 5.65 -7.20 -27.66
CA LEU A 145 5.91 -6.65 -26.33
C LEU A 145 7.16 -5.75 -26.28
N LEU A 146 8.12 -5.94 -27.18
CA LEU A 146 9.29 -5.09 -27.30
C LEU A 146 8.92 -3.67 -27.75
N ASP A 147 7.97 -3.53 -28.68
CA ASP A 147 7.46 -2.22 -29.10
C ASP A 147 6.66 -1.55 -27.99
N TYR A 148 5.83 -2.33 -27.27
CA TYR A 148 5.15 -1.82 -26.07
C TYR A 148 6.16 -1.26 -25.06
N ALA A 149 7.27 -1.96 -24.83
CA ALA A 149 8.32 -1.50 -23.91
C ALA A 149 8.97 -0.18 -24.36
N ILE A 150 9.10 0.05 -25.67
CA ILE A 150 9.60 1.33 -26.22
C ILE A 150 8.57 2.44 -25.99
N LEU A 151 7.29 2.19 -26.32
CA LEU A 151 6.23 3.18 -26.15
C LEU A 151 6.08 3.65 -24.71
N VAL A 152 6.13 2.74 -23.73
CA VAL A 152 5.98 3.12 -22.31
C VAL A 152 7.16 3.92 -21.76
N ASN A 153 8.36 3.82 -22.37
CA ASN A 153 9.50 4.66 -21.99
C ASN A 153 9.34 6.11 -22.48
N GLU A 154 8.52 6.32 -23.50
CA GLU A 154 8.23 7.64 -24.08
C GLU A 154 6.86 8.20 -23.68
N LEU A 155 6.11 7.51 -22.83
CA LEU A 155 4.78 7.97 -22.42
C LEU A 155 4.83 9.36 -21.79
N PHE A 156 3.89 10.21 -22.18
CA PHE A 156 3.77 11.61 -21.77
C PHE A 156 4.84 12.57 -22.33
N GLN A 157 5.69 12.12 -23.26
CA GLN A 157 6.59 13.01 -23.97
C GLN A 157 5.83 13.85 -25.01
N THR A 158 6.33 15.06 -25.27
CA THR A 158 5.81 15.97 -26.29
C THR A 158 6.96 16.59 -27.07
N GLY A 159 6.85 16.61 -28.39
CA GLY A 159 7.91 17.14 -29.24
C GLY A 159 7.74 16.68 -30.68
N PRO A 160 8.47 17.31 -31.62
CA PRO A 160 8.63 16.76 -32.96
C PRO A 160 9.47 15.48 -32.90
N ASP A 161 9.16 14.53 -33.78
CA ASP A 161 9.98 13.33 -34.03
C ASP A 161 10.12 12.36 -32.84
N LEU A 162 9.08 12.20 -32.03
CA LEU A 162 9.04 11.16 -31.00
C LEU A 162 8.82 9.79 -31.65
N GLN A 163 9.65 8.81 -31.29
CA GLN A 163 9.59 7.48 -31.88
C GLN A 163 8.26 6.80 -31.57
N ALA A 164 7.74 7.01 -30.36
CA ALA A 164 6.47 6.44 -29.92
C ALA A 164 5.23 7.30 -30.29
N ASP A 165 5.38 8.42 -31.01
CA ASP A 165 4.27 9.22 -31.54
C ASP A 165 3.79 8.61 -32.86
N ILE A 166 3.04 7.53 -32.74
CA ILE A 166 2.63 6.69 -33.86
C ILE A 166 1.61 7.43 -34.75
N ASN A 167 0.81 8.34 -34.17
CA ASN A 167 -0.18 9.11 -34.93
C ASN A 167 0.36 10.46 -35.47
N GLY A 168 1.55 10.89 -35.05
CA GLY A 168 2.21 12.11 -35.49
C GLY A 168 1.59 13.40 -34.95
N ASP A 169 0.92 13.36 -33.80
CA ASP A 169 0.24 14.53 -33.19
C ASP A 169 1.16 15.36 -32.27
N GLY A 170 2.42 14.94 -32.12
CA GLY A 170 3.45 15.57 -31.31
C GLY A 170 3.37 15.21 -29.83
N LYS A 171 2.58 14.20 -29.44
CA LYS A 171 2.37 13.77 -28.06
C LYS A 171 2.27 12.26 -27.95
N VAL A 172 3.18 11.65 -27.20
CA VAL A 172 3.09 10.22 -26.89
C VAL A 172 2.08 10.01 -25.76
N ASN A 173 0.92 9.47 -26.08
CA ASN A 173 -0.19 9.33 -25.14
C ASN A 173 -1.00 8.02 -25.35
N LEU A 174 -2.21 7.98 -24.77
CA LEU A 174 -3.08 6.81 -24.83
C LEU A 174 -3.52 6.49 -26.26
N LEU A 175 -3.55 7.47 -27.16
CA LEU A 175 -3.86 7.27 -28.58
C LEU A 175 -2.77 6.43 -29.26
N ASP A 176 -1.49 6.71 -29.01
CA ASP A 176 -0.39 5.90 -29.53
C ASP A 176 -0.40 4.49 -28.96
N TYR A 177 -0.66 4.38 -27.65
CA TYR A 177 -0.83 3.07 -27.01
C TYR A 177 -1.96 2.27 -27.66
N HIS A 178 -3.08 2.92 -27.98
CA HIS A 178 -4.19 2.27 -28.67
C HIS A 178 -3.81 1.80 -30.08
N ILE A 179 -3.05 2.60 -30.83
CA ILE A 179 -2.59 2.20 -32.16
C ILE A 179 -1.62 1.01 -32.08
N LEU A 180 -0.71 1.02 -31.11
CA LEU A 180 0.16 -0.11 -30.84
C LEU A 180 -0.65 -1.36 -30.50
N LEU A 181 -1.64 -1.27 -29.62
CA LEU A 181 -2.51 -2.39 -29.24
C LEU A 181 -3.26 -3.00 -30.43
N VAL A 182 -3.78 -2.17 -31.34
CA VAL A 182 -4.49 -2.64 -32.54
C VAL A 182 -3.52 -3.32 -33.54
N SER A 183 -2.24 -2.97 -33.47
CA SER A 183 -1.19 -3.51 -34.34
C SER A 183 -0.50 -4.76 -33.77
N LEU A 184 -0.63 -5.03 -32.46
CA LEU A 184 -0.25 -6.31 -31.87
C LEU A 184 -1.13 -7.38 -32.50
N SER A 185 -0.53 -8.34 -33.22
CA SER A 185 -1.17 -9.53 -33.85
C SER A 185 -1.60 -9.46 -35.34
N THR A 186 -1.05 -8.54 -36.14
CA THR A 186 -1.03 -8.66 -37.62
C THR A 186 0.29 -9.15 -38.18
#